data_AF-A0A8H4XIX0-F1
#
_entry.id   AF-A0A8H4XIX0-F1
#
_cell.length_a   1.000
_cell.length_b   1.000
_cell.length_c   1.000
_cell.angle_alpha   90.00
_cell.angle_beta   90.00
_cell.angle_gamma   90.00
#
_symmetry.space_group_name_H-M   'P 1'
#
loop_
_entity.id
_entity.type
_entity.pdbx_description
1 polymer ?
#
loop_
_entity_poly.entity_id
_entity_poly.type
_entity_poly.pdbx_seq_one_letter_code
_entity_poly.pdbx_strand_id
1 'polypeptide(L)' 'METFAARLASFDSVVPAINSRTSSSRNIQPQRWVWESPSPEQLAHAGFYFQPYETNPDNTMCFLCGRALDGWEEG' A
#
# COMPACT_ATOMS: atom_id res chain seq x y z
N MET A 1 -9.04 -8.67 -1.17
CA MET A 1 -9.41 -7.27 -0.86
C MET A 1 -10.81 -6.90 -1.40
N GLU A 2 -11.79 -7.78 -1.24
CA GLU A 2 -13.13 -7.55 -1.81
C GLU A 2 -13.95 -6.57 -0.96
N THR A 3 -13.75 -6.56 0.36
CA THR A 3 -14.40 -5.61 1.27
C THR A 3 -13.66 -4.28 1.36
N PHE A 4 -14.40 -3.18 1.51
CA PHE A 4 -13.85 -1.85 1.78
C PHE A 4 -12.93 -1.82 3.01
N ALA A 5 -13.36 -2.44 4.12
CA ALA A 5 -12.56 -2.50 5.36
C ALA A 5 -11.19 -3.17 5.14
N ALA A 6 -11.12 -4.26 4.38
CA ALA A 6 -9.85 -4.90 4.04
C ALA A 6 -8.93 -4.02 3.18
N ARG A 7 -9.50 -3.21 2.26
CA ARG A 7 -8.73 -2.24 1.47
C ARG A 7 -8.16 -1.15 2.36
N LEU A 8 -8.99 -0.57 3.22
CA LEU A 8 -8.59 0.48 4.15
C LEU A 8 -7.53 -0.01 5.15
N ALA A 9 -7.70 -1.20 5.71
CA ALA A 9 -6.74 -1.81 6.63
C ALA A 9 -5.34 -2.06 6.01
N SER A 10 -5.26 -2.12 4.67
CA SER A 10 -3.97 -2.27 3.98
C SER A 10 -3.08 -1.04 4.15
N PHE A 11 -3.65 0.15 4.36
CA PHE A 11 -2.92 1.40 4.58
C PHE A 11 -2.37 1.54 6.01
N ASP A 12 -2.91 0.78 6.95
CA ASP A 12 -2.45 0.70 8.35
C ASP A 12 -1.43 -0.42 8.58
N SER A 13 -1.38 -1.38 7.64
CA SER A 13 -0.56 -2.58 7.78
C SER A 13 0.91 -2.28 7.50
N VAL A 14 1.74 -2.40 8.54
CA VAL A 14 3.18 -2.62 8.43
C VAL A 14 3.40 -3.91 7.65
N VAL A 15 3.50 -3.83 6.32
CA VAL A 15 3.71 -5.03 5.50
C VAL A 15 5.14 -5.50 5.74
N PRO A 16 5.38 -6.69 6.33
CA PRO A 16 6.72 -7.26 6.30
C PRO A 16 7.04 -7.56 4.83
N ALA A 17 8.11 -6.97 4.31
CA ALA A 17 8.57 -7.22 2.96
C ALA A 17 8.64 -8.74 2.72
N ILE A 18 7.77 -9.26 1.84
CA ILE A 18 7.63 -10.69 1.57
C ILE A 18 8.80 -11.19 0.72
N ASN A 19 10.02 -11.14 1.26
CA ASN A 19 11.16 -11.90 0.76
C ASN A 19 11.45 -13.02 1.74
N SER A 20 10.71 -14.11 1.59
CA SER A 20 11.11 -15.42 2.09
C SER A 20 12.33 -15.89 1.31
N ARG A 21 13.53 -15.47 1.76
CA ARG A 21 14.78 -16.25 1.76
C ARG A 21 15.96 -15.39 2.19
N THR A 22 16.70 -15.94 3.15
CA THR A 22 18.05 -15.59 3.62
C THR A 22 18.15 -14.62 4.81
N SER A 23 18.80 -15.17 5.83
CA SER A 23 19.26 -14.54 7.06
C SER A 23 20.10 -13.31 6.74
N SER A 24 19.51 -12.13 6.82
CA SER A 24 20.20 -10.85 6.90
C SER A 24 19.22 -9.86 7.49
N SER A 25 19.60 -9.24 8.59
CA SER A 25 18.84 -8.25 9.35
C SER A 25 18.51 -7.04 8.47
N ARG A 26 17.58 -7.18 7.52
CA ARG A 26 17.03 -6.05 6.77
C ARG A 26 16.11 -5.32 7.72
N ASN A 27 16.42 -4.05 7.93
CA ASN A 27 15.60 -3.11 8.66
C ASN A 27 14.22 -3.07 7.96
N ILE A 28 13.26 -3.85 8.46
CA ILE A 28 11.88 -3.85 7.96
C ILE A 28 11.29 -2.53 8.45
N GLN A 29 11.40 -1.49 7.64
CA GLN A 29 10.76 -0.23 7.96
C GLN A 29 9.27 -0.37 7.71
N PRO A 30 8.41 0.01 8.68
CA PRO A 30 6.99 0.07 8.47
C PRO A 30 6.68 1.13 7.42
N GLN A 31 6.38 0.69 6.19
CA GLN A 31 5.87 1.58 5.16
C GLN A 31 4.42 1.92 5.49
N ARG A 32 4.13 3.19 5.68
CA ARG A 32 2.79 3.72 5.92
C ARG A 32 2.42 4.71 4.83
N TRP A 33 1.12 4.90 4.59
CA TRP A 33 0.65 5.97 3.73
C TRP A 33 0.92 7.32 4.39
N VAL A 34 1.69 8.18 3.71
CA VAL A 34 2.12 9.48 4.25
C VAL A 34 1.36 10.67 3.65
N TRP A 35 0.57 10.44 2.61
CA TRP A 35 -0.16 11.50 1.91
C TRP A 35 -1.47 11.82 2.63
N GLU A 36 -1.70 13.10 2.88
CA GLU A 36 -2.95 13.57 3.48
C GLU A 36 -4.08 13.62 2.43
N SER A 37 -3.72 13.86 1.16
CA SER A 37 -4.62 13.80 0.01
C SER A 37 -3.90 13.18 -1.21
N PRO A 38 -4.43 12.09 -1.79
CA PRO A 38 -5.66 11.41 -1.39
C PRO A 38 -5.50 10.61 -0.09
N SER A 39 -6.55 10.62 0.74
CA SER A 39 -6.57 9.86 1.99
C SER A 39 -6.75 8.36 1.72
N PRO A 40 -6.30 7.48 2.64
CA PRO A 40 -6.53 6.03 2.56
C PRO A 40 -8.00 5.65 2.33
N GLU A 41 -8.92 6.40 2.92
CA GLU A 41 -10.36 6.19 2.77
C GLU A 41 -10.83 6.48 1.34
N GLN A 42 -10.35 7.57 0.74
CA GLN A 42 -10.68 7.92 -0.66
C GLN A 42 -10.17 6.83 -1.62
N LEU A 43 -8.96 6.34 -1.40
CA LEU A 43 -8.38 5.26 -2.20
C LEU A 43 -9.14 3.94 -2.02
N ALA A 44 -9.45 3.56 -0.77
CA ALA A 44 -10.23 2.36 -0.47
C ALA A 44 -11.64 2.41 -1.09
N HIS A 45 -12.27 3.60 -1.12
CA HIS A 45 -13.56 3.85 -1.77
C HIS A 45 -13.46 3.72 -3.29
N ALA A 46 -12.40 4.23 -3.90
CA ALA A 46 -12.10 4.09 -5.32
C ALA A 46 -11.71 2.65 -5.73
N GLY A 47 -11.53 1.74 -4.76
CA GLY A 47 -11.20 0.34 -5.01
C GLY A 47 -9.70 0.04 -4.95
N PHE A 48 -8.90 0.95 -4.42
CA PHE A 48 -7.47 0.75 -4.25
C PHE A 48 -7.12 0.22 -2.86
N TYR A 49 -6.06 -0.56 -2.78
CA TYR A 49 -5.44 -0.97 -1.54
C TYR A 49 -3.94 -0.69 -1.60
N PHE A 50 -3.32 -0.48 -0.45
CA PHE A 50 -1.90 -0.21 -0.34
C PHE A 50 -1.07 -1.48 -0.59
N GLN A 51 -0.11 -1.40 -1.51
CA GLN A 51 0.79 -2.50 -1.84
C GLN A 51 2.18 -1.94 -2.14
N PRO A 52 2.92 -1.48 -1.13
CA PRO A 52 4.21 -0.84 -1.33
C PRO A 52 5.26 -1.82 -1.85
N TYR A 53 6.14 -1.32 -2.72
CA TYR A 53 7.36 -2.02 -3.16
C TYR A 53 8.60 -1.25 -2.70
N GLU A 54 9.76 -1.90 -2.73
CA GLU A 54 11.04 -1.25 -2.36
C GLU A 54 11.37 -0.07 -3.31
N THR A 55 10.95 -0.16 -4.58
CA THR A 55 11.12 0.92 -5.57
C THR A 55 10.00 1.96 -5.56
N ASN A 56 8.77 1.53 -5.23
CA ASN A 56 7.56 2.37 -5.29
C ASN A 56 6.85 2.31 -3.92
N PRO A 57 7.27 3.18 -2.99
CA PRO A 57 6.86 3.07 -1.59
C PRO A 57 5.39 3.44 -1.33
N ASP A 58 4.78 4.15 -2.27
CA ASP A 58 3.42 4.68 -2.26
C ASP A 58 2.51 3.95 -3.26
N ASN A 59 2.91 2.76 -3.73
CA ASN A 59 2.13 2.01 -4.69
C ASN A 59 0.77 1.54 -4.11
N THR A 60 -0.28 1.73 -4.91
CA THR A 60 -1.63 1.24 -4.64
C THR A 60 -2.10 0.38 -5.80
N MET A 61 -2.96 -0.62 -5.55
CA MET A 61 -3.47 -1.50 -6.59
C MET A 61 -5.00 -1.62 -6.52
N CYS A 62 -5.65 -1.64 -7.67
CA CYS A 62 -7.10 -1.84 -7.74
C CYS A 62 -7.45 -3.32 -7.48
N PHE A 63 -8.35 -3.58 -6.53
CA PHE A 63 -8.76 -4.95 -6.20
C PHE A 63 -9.51 -5.67 -7.33
N LEU A 64 -10.13 -4.91 -8.24
CA LEU A 64 -10.98 -5.46 -9.29
C LEU A 64 -10.22 -5.65 -10.61
N CYS A 65 -9.55 -4.59 -11.09
CA CYS A 65 -8.87 -4.62 -12.39
C CYS A 65 -7.37 -4.87 -12.31
N GLY A 66 -6.78 -4.92 -11.10
CA GLY A 66 -5.36 -5.20 -10.89
C GLY A 66 -4.40 -4.10 -11.34
N ARG A 67 -4.91 -2.93 -11.77
CA ARG A 67 -4.05 -1.80 -12.16
C ARG A 67 -3.40 -1.18 -10.92
N ALA A 68 -2.13 -0.85 -11.06
CA ALA A 68 -1.33 -0.20 -10.03
C ALA A 68 -1.14 1.29 -10.34
N LEU A 69 -1.10 2.12 -9.30
CA LEU A 69 -0.81 3.55 -9.34
C LEU A 69 0.17 3.89 -8.21
N ASP A 70 1.24 4.58 -8.57
CA ASP A 70 2.33 5.07 -7.73
C ASP A 70 2.71 6.51 -8.14
N GLY A 71 3.57 7.16 -7.37
CA GLY A 71 3.97 8.55 -7.61
C GLY A 71 2.86 9.55 -7.25
N TRP A 72 2.18 9.31 -6.13
CA TRP A 72 1.14 10.21 -5.63
C TRP A 72 1.77 11.51 -5.15
N GLU A 73 1.10 12.63 -5.45
CA GLU A 73 1.54 13.98 -5.08
C GLU A 73 0.40 14.71 -4.36
N GLU A 74 0.75 15.67 -3.50
CA GLU A 74 -0.22 16.60 -2.93
C GLU A 74 -0.77 17.50 -4.06
N GLY A 75 -2.10 17.44 -4.25
CA GLY A 75 -2.81 18.20 -5.28
C GLY A 75 -3.26 19.58 -4.84
#